data_AF-A0A7C9MP06-F1
#
_entry.id   AF-A0A7C9MP06-F1
#
_cell.length_a   1.000
_cell.length_b   1.000
_cell.length_c   1.000
_cell.angle_alpha   90.00
_cell.angle_beta   90.00
_cell.angle_gamma   90.00
#
_symmetry.space_group_name_H-M   'P 1'
#
loop_
_entity.id
_entity.type
_entity.pdbx_description
1 polymer ?
#
loop_
_entity_poly.entity_id
_entity_poly.type
_entity_poly.pdbx_seq_one_letter_code
_entity_poly.pdbx_strand_id
1 'polypeptide(L)'
;MAEKNKTLDDFETNVPEVANLLANDREMQTFFRKLTPGYQREWARYIFDVKSEATKEAHIATMKTVFKAGYKSKRAYDQRETE
;
A
#
# COMPACT_ATOMS: atom_id res chain seq x y z
N MET A 1 29.08 7.39 -2.47
CA MET A 1 28.08 7.24 -1.41
C MET A 1 27.11 6.19 -1.88
N ALA A 2 27.09 5.00 -1.27
CA ALA A 2 26.25 3.91 -1.75
C ALA A 2 24.78 4.28 -1.54
N GLU A 3 24.03 4.48 -2.64
CA GLU A 3 22.59 4.62 -2.62
C GLU A 3 22.01 3.38 -1.96
N LYS A 4 21.51 3.54 -0.72
CA LYS A 4 20.85 2.48 0.03
C LYS A 4 19.62 2.03 -0.76
N ASN A 5 19.79 0.92 -1.48
CA ASN A 5 18.71 0.23 -2.15
C ASN A 5 17.73 -0.23 -1.06
N LYS A 6 16.63 0.51 -0.85
CA LYS A 6 15.65 0.19 0.19
C LYS A 6 15.11 -1.21 -0.07
N THR A 7 15.39 -2.12 0.85
CA THR A 7 14.90 -3.50 0.79
C THR A 7 13.45 -3.53 1.28
N LEU A 8 12.70 -4.59 0.94
CA LEU A 8 11.32 -4.76 1.40
C LEU A 8 11.19 -4.73 2.93
N ASP A 9 12.27 -5.04 3.64
CA ASP A 9 12.40 -4.96 5.09
C ASP A 9 12.36 -3.51 5.61
N ASP A 10 12.99 -2.56 4.91
CA ASP A 10 12.94 -1.12 5.23
C ASP A 10 11.49 -0.60 5.21
N PHE A 11 10.67 -1.13 4.31
CA PHE A 11 9.26 -0.77 4.19
C PHE A 11 8.37 -1.39 5.28
N GLU A 12 8.83 -2.38 6.05
CA GLU A 12 8.08 -2.92 7.18
C GLU A 12 7.83 -1.85 8.25
N THR A 13 8.82 -0.98 8.49
CA THR A 13 8.68 0.16 9.41
C THR A 13 7.63 1.19 8.95
N ASN A 14 7.31 1.21 7.65
CA ASN A 14 6.32 2.12 7.08
C ASN A 14 4.89 1.55 7.10
N VAL A 15 4.72 0.25 7.38
CA VAL A 15 3.41 -0.41 7.53
C VAL A 15 2.49 0.30 8.53
N PRO A 16 2.91 0.65 9.77
CA PRO A 16 2.06 1.39 10.69
C PRO A 16 1.68 2.77 10.15
N GLU A 17 2.55 3.42 9.36
CA GLU A 17 2.25 4.71 8.75
C GLU A 17 1.17 4.58 7.67
N VAL A 18 1.21 3.52 6.84
CA VAL A 18 0.11 3.20 5.90
C VAL A 18 -1.22 3.00 6.64
N ALA A 19 -1.20 2.28 7.76
CA ALA A 19 -2.40 2.07 8.56
C ALA A 19 -2.93 3.40 9.14
N ASN A 20 -2.05 4.36 9.45
CA ASN A 20 -2.43 5.68 9.93
C ASN A 20 -3.04 6.55 8.81
N LEU A 21 -2.52 6.45 7.58
CA LEU A 21 -3.12 7.12 6.41
C LEU A 21 -4.55 6.63 6.14
N LEU A 22 -4.85 5.39 6.53
CA LEU A 22 -6.18 4.79 6.47
C LEU A 22 -7.03 5.06 7.72
N ALA A 23 -6.56 5.79 8.73
CA ALA A 23 -7.31 6.02 9.96
C ALA A 23 -8.66 6.71 9.74
N ASN A 24 -8.80 7.47 8.65
CA ASN A 24 -10.07 8.08 8.23
C ASN A 24 -11.11 7.04 7.76
N ASP A 25 -10.66 5.86 7.33
CA ASP A 25 -11.50 4.75 6.85
C ASP A 25 -11.22 3.49 7.67
N ARG A 26 -11.91 3.36 8.81
CA ARG A 26 -11.69 2.25 9.75
C ARG A 26 -11.84 0.87 9.11
N GLU A 27 -12.72 0.73 8.13
CA GLU A 27 -12.89 -0.51 7.35
C GLU A 27 -11.64 -0.85 6.55
N MET A 28 -11.08 0.14 5.82
CA MET A 28 -9.86 -0.04 5.04
C MET A 28 -8.65 -0.28 5.93
N GLN A 29 -8.54 0.44 7.05
CA GLN A 29 -7.49 0.22 8.02
C GLN A 29 -7.56 -1.20 8.58
N THR A 30 -8.76 -1.69 8.92
CA THR A 30 -8.96 -3.05 9.42
C THR A 30 -8.63 -4.08 8.34
N PHE A 31 -9.04 -3.84 7.10
CA PHE A 31 -8.72 -4.70 5.96
C PHE A 31 -7.21 -4.80 5.76
N PHE A 32 -6.51 -3.66 5.74
CA PHE A 32 -5.06 -3.59 5.64
C PHE A 32 -4.37 -4.36 6.76
N ARG A 33 -4.81 -4.18 8.02
CA ARG A 33 -4.25 -4.90 9.18
C ARG A 33 -4.50 -6.41 9.13
N LYS A 34 -5.53 -6.87 8.43
CA LYS A 34 -5.80 -8.30 8.19
C LYS A 34 -4.97 -8.91 7.05
N LEU A 35 -4.35 -8.09 6.21
CA LEU A 35 -3.46 -8.59 5.16
C LEU A 35 -2.22 -9.26 5.78
N THR A 36 -1.64 -10.22 5.05
CA THR A 36 -0.37 -10.81 5.48
C THR A 36 0.76 -9.78 5.39
N PRO A 37 1.82 -9.90 6.22
CA PRO A 37 2.93 -8.94 6.25
C PRO A 37 3.59 -8.72 4.88
N GLY A 38 3.54 -9.72 3.99
CA GLY A 38 4.01 -9.57 2.61
C GLY A 38 3.24 -8.50 1.83
N TYR A 39 1.90 -8.55 1.86
CA TYR A 39 1.06 -7.56 1.16
C TYR A 39 1.13 -6.18 1.81
N GLN A 40 1.21 -6.12 3.14
CA GLN A 40 1.36 -4.84 3.85
C GLN A 40 2.63 -4.11 3.42
N ARG A 41 3.75 -4.84 3.34
CA ARG A 41 5.04 -4.31 2.86
C ARG A 41 4.99 -3.89 1.39
N GLU A 42 4.27 -4.64 0.54
CA GLU A 42 4.08 -4.29 -0.87
C GLU A 42 3.36 -2.93 -1.03
N TRP A 43 2.30 -2.70 -0.25
CA TRP A 43 1.59 -1.41 -0.23
C TRP A 43 2.44 -0.28 0.35
N ALA A 44 3.15 -0.54 1.45
CA ALA A 44 4.07 0.42 2.03
C ALA A 44 5.14 0.83 1.01
N ARG A 45 5.74 -0.13 0.30
CA ARG A 45 6.64 0.16 -0.81
C ARG A 45 5.95 0.99 -1.87
N TYR A 46 4.81 0.57 -2.40
CA TYR A 46 4.11 1.30 -3.45
C TYR A 46 3.88 2.78 -3.09
N ILE A 47 3.48 3.07 -1.85
CA ILE A 47 3.23 4.44 -1.38
C ILE A 47 4.52 5.20 -1.07
N PHE A 48 5.51 4.58 -0.43
CA PHE A 48 6.72 5.27 0.07
C PHE A 48 7.93 5.22 -0.85
N ASP A 49 7.89 4.44 -1.93
CA ASP A 49 8.94 4.36 -2.96
C ASP A 49 9.01 5.65 -3.79
N VAL A 50 7.90 6.39 -3.90
CA VAL A 50 7.84 7.66 -4.62
C VAL A 50 8.19 8.85 -3.71
N LYS A 51 8.95 9.80 -4.26
CA LYS A 51 9.33 11.05 -3.56
C LYS A 51 8.24 12.12 -3.60
N SER A 52 7.38 12.09 -4.62
CA SER A 52 6.34 13.10 -4.84
C SER A 52 5.10 12.85 -4.00
N GLU A 53 4.72 13.82 -3.17
CA GLU A 53 3.53 13.74 -2.31
C GLU A 53 2.25 13.53 -3.12
N ALA A 54 2.08 14.26 -4.24
CA ALA A 54 0.93 14.09 -5.13
C ALA A 54 0.81 12.64 -5.66
N THR A 55 1.94 11.98 -5.95
CA THR A 55 1.94 10.58 -6.37
C THR A 55 1.63 9.64 -5.21
N LYS A 56 2.09 9.94 -3.99
CA LYS A 56 1.70 9.17 -2.79
C LYS A 56 0.20 9.20 -2.59
N GLU A 57 -0.42 10.37 -2.69
CA GLU A 57 -1.88 10.53 -2.57
C GLU A 57 -2.62 9.71 -3.63
N ALA A 58 -2.16 9.75 -4.89
CA ALA A 58 -2.72 8.92 -5.96
C ALA A 58 -2.58 7.41 -5.69
N HIS A 59 -1.46 6.97 -5.12
CA HIS A 59 -1.24 5.58 -4.73
C HIS A 59 -2.14 5.16 -3.56
N ILE A 60 -2.32 6.02 -2.56
CA ILE A 60 -3.26 5.79 -1.45
C ILE A 60 -4.68 5.69 -1.99
N ALA A 61 -5.10 6.61 -2.87
CA ALA A 61 -6.41 6.56 -3.51
C ALA A 61 -6.61 5.27 -4.31
N THR A 62 -5.58 4.83 -5.04
CA THR A 62 -5.59 3.54 -5.75
C THR A 62 -5.77 2.38 -4.76
N MET A 63 -4.99 2.34 -3.67
CA MET A 63 -5.10 1.32 -2.62
C MET A 63 -6.51 1.26 -2.04
N LYS A 64 -7.10 2.43 -1.74
CA LYS A 64 -8.48 2.54 -1.26
C LYS A 64 -9.49 1.94 -2.25
N THR A 65 -9.36 2.24 -3.55
CA THR A 65 -10.21 1.66 -4.60
C THR A 65 -10.05 0.15 -4.69
N VAL A 66 -8.82 -0.35 -4.61
CA VAL A 66 -8.50 -1.79 -4.62
C VAL A 66 -9.15 -2.50 -3.42
N PHE A 67 -9.06 -1.92 -2.22
CA PHE A 67 -9.67 -2.48 -1.00
C PHE A 67 -11.19 -2.43 -1.03
N LYS A 68 -11.79 -1.35 -1.53
CA LYS A 68 -13.25 -1.26 -1.73
C LYS A 68 -13.77 -2.34 -2.66
N ALA A 69 -12.97 -2.74 -3.64
CA ALA A 69 -13.30 -3.82 -4.55
C ALA A 69 -13.03 -5.23 -3.97
N GLY A 70 -12.50 -5.33 -2.74
CA GLY A 70 -12.22 -6.61 -2.08
C GLY A 70 -10.87 -7.24 -2.45
N TYR A 71 -9.99 -6.52 -3.14
CA TYR A 71 -8.71 -7.04 -3.59
C TYR A 71 -7.58 -6.72 -2.58
N LYS A 72 -6.64 -7.65 -2.42
CA LYS A 72 -5.53 -7.55 -1.46
C LYS A 72 -4.28 -6.85 -2.01
N SER A 73 -4.14 -6.77 -3.33
CA SER A 73 -3.00 -6.15 -4.01
C SER A 73 -3.45 -5.49 -5.32
N LYS A 74 -2.69 -4.50 -5.79
CA LYS A 74 -2.93 -3.88 -7.10
C LYS A 74 -2.96 -4.92 -8.21
N ARG A 75 -2.05 -5.89 -8.19
CA ARG A 75 -1.99 -6.94 -9.21
C ARG A 75 -3.28 -7.76 -9.30
N ALA A 76 -3.84 -8.15 -8.16
CA ALA A 76 -5.11 -8.89 -8.15
C ALA A 76 -6.27 -8.06 -8.71
N TYR A 77 -6.25 -6.75 -8.47
CA TYR A 77 -7.23 -5.83 -9.02
C TYR A 77 -7.04 -5.58 -10.53
N ASP A 78 -5.79 -5.49 -11.00
CA ASP A 78 -5.46 -5.26 -12.41
C ASP A 78 -5.89 -6.45 -13.28
N GLN A 79 -5.71 -7.68 -12.77
CA GLN A 79 -6.07 -8.92 -13.46
C GLN A 79 -7.56 -9.03 -13.78
N ARG A 80 -8.44 -8.44 -12.96
CA ARG A 80 -9.89 -8.49 -13.18
C ARG A 80 -10.38 -7.65 -14.35
N GLU A 81 -9.64 -6.59 -14.73
CA GLU A 81 -10.03 -5.67 -15.81
C GLU A 81 -9.65 -6.24 -17.19
N THR A 82 -8.94 -7.37 -17.22
CA THR A 82 -8.50 -8.04 -18.46
C THR A 82 -9.42 -9.21 -18.86
N GLU A 83 -10.48 -9.51 -18.10
CA GLU A 83 -11.44 -10.59 -18.38
C GLU A 83 -12.80 -10.09 -18.89
#